data_AF-A0A330HZX8-F1
#
_entry.id   AF-A0A330HZX8-F1
#
_cell.length_a   1.000
_cell.length_b   1.000
_cell.length_c   1.000
_cell.angle_alpha   90.00
_cell.angle_beta   90.00
_cell.angle_gamma   90.00
#
_symmetry.space_group_name_H-M   'P 1'
#
loop_
_entity.id
_entity.type
_entity.pdbx_description
1 polymer ?
#
loop_
_entity_poly.entity_id
_entity_poly.type
_entity_poly.pdbx_seq_one_letter_code
_entity_poly.pdbx_strand_id
1 'polypeptide(L)'
;MGSVHHEPAGGPTFEPLIQVDMEIKTFVSAWQHCDYVSTYMARMISQKRSDSVRHSNLFSSAFNELLEVAFRTRHAEGELACRVSRQGATDRIELTIPCVPEERQFYQEAVAQVAGFEARERYLNSVSGDLAPSREVVLLELAVDYNATLRVEEAEGDAIKLVVDLPLEGLQH
;
A
#
# COMPACT_ATOMS: atom_id res chain seq x y z
N MET A 1 -24.56 3.02 -42.70
CA MET A 1 -24.02 1.98 -41.79
C MET A 1 -23.20 2.69 -40.73
N GLY A 2 -23.83 3.00 -39.59
CA GLY A 2 -23.14 3.62 -38.46
C GLY A 2 -22.42 2.54 -37.67
N SER A 3 -21.10 2.66 -37.59
CA SER A 3 -20.28 1.82 -36.72
C SER A 3 -20.62 2.17 -35.28
N VAL A 4 -21.31 1.27 -34.60
CA VAL A 4 -21.50 1.33 -33.15
C VAL A 4 -20.14 1.01 -32.55
N HIS A 5 -19.44 2.03 -32.07
CA HIS A 5 -18.32 1.84 -31.17
C HIS A 5 -18.90 1.25 -29.88
N HIS A 6 -18.74 -0.06 -29.73
CA HIS A 6 -18.95 -0.74 -28.47
C HIS A 6 -17.79 -0.31 -27.57
N GLU A 7 -18.02 0.72 -26.73
CA GLU A 7 -17.17 0.94 -25.57
C GLU A 7 -17.16 -0.36 -24.76
N PRO A 8 -15.99 -0.96 -24.48
CA PRO A 8 -15.96 -2.14 -23.63
C PRO A 8 -16.52 -1.72 -22.27
N ALA A 9 -17.58 -2.40 -21.83
CA ALA A 9 -18.19 -2.19 -20.52
C ALA A 9 -17.08 -2.15 -19.47
N GLY A 10 -16.88 -0.97 -18.87
CA GLY A 10 -15.81 -0.72 -17.92
C GLY A 10 -15.85 -1.77 -16.82
N GLY A 11 -14.72 -2.47 -16.64
CA GLY A 11 -14.53 -3.30 -15.46
C GLY A 11 -14.83 -2.48 -14.21
N PRO A 12 -15.21 -3.14 -13.09
CA PRO A 12 -15.51 -2.44 -11.86
C PRO A 12 -14.39 -1.44 -11.53
N THR A 13 -14.77 -0.17 -11.38
CA THR A 13 -13.83 0.93 -11.15
C THR A 13 -13.65 1.15 -9.66
N PHE A 14 -12.43 1.42 -9.24
CA PHE A 14 -12.15 1.78 -7.85
C PHE A 14 -12.67 3.20 -7.58
N GLU A 15 -13.65 3.32 -6.70
CA GLU A 15 -14.23 4.61 -6.29
C GLU A 15 -13.32 5.29 -5.26
N PRO A 16 -12.91 6.56 -5.48
CA PRO A 16 -12.04 7.27 -4.54
C PRO A 16 -12.75 7.53 -3.21
N LEU A 17 -12.05 7.29 -2.10
CA LEU A 17 -12.56 7.53 -0.75
C LEU A 17 -11.89 8.72 -0.08
N ILE A 18 -10.55 8.76 -0.10
CA ILE A 18 -9.76 9.79 0.56
C ILE A 18 -8.38 9.90 -0.10
N GLN A 19 -7.80 11.10 -0.05
CA GLN A 19 -6.41 11.34 -0.44
C GLN A 19 -5.75 12.25 0.60
N VAL A 20 -4.49 11.98 0.89
CA VAL A 20 -3.63 12.78 1.77
C VAL A 20 -2.31 12.98 1.06
N ASP A 21 -1.93 14.24 0.89
CA ASP A 21 -0.66 14.64 0.29
C ASP A 21 0.10 15.50 1.31
N MET A 22 1.40 15.28 1.44
CA MET A 22 2.27 16.08 2.30
C MET A 22 3.72 16.05 1.83
N GLU A 23 4.51 17.05 2.22
CA GLU A 23 5.95 17.03 1.96
C GLU A 23 6.58 15.81 2.65
N ILE A 24 7.38 15.03 1.89
CA ILE A 24 8.03 13.83 2.42
C ILE A 24 8.90 14.16 3.63
N LYS A 25 9.56 15.33 3.62
CA LYS A 25 10.40 15.84 4.71
C LYS A 25 9.63 16.00 6.02
N THR A 26 8.38 16.48 5.93
CA THR A 26 7.51 16.63 7.09
C THR A 26 7.07 15.26 7.58
N PHE A 27 6.70 14.37 6.67
CA PHE A 27 6.32 13.00 7.04
C PHE A 27 7.44 12.27 7.78
N VAL A 28 8.66 12.24 7.24
CA VAL A 28 9.79 11.50 7.83
C VAL A 28 10.38 12.16 9.08
N SER A 29 9.92 13.36 9.47
CA SER A 29 10.49 14.06 10.62
C SER A 29 10.15 13.43 11.97
N ALA A 30 9.10 12.60 12.02
CA ALA A 30 8.68 11.91 13.24
C ALA A 30 8.03 10.58 12.89
N TRP A 31 8.53 9.49 13.50
CA TRP A 31 7.98 8.13 13.30
C TRP A 31 6.47 8.06 13.58
N GLN A 32 5.99 8.84 14.54
CA GLN A 32 4.58 8.93 14.94
C GLN A 32 3.65 9.34 13.78
N HIS A 33 4.17 9.95 12.72
CA HIS A 33 3.36 10.28 11.55
C HIS A 33 2.81 9.03 10.84
N CYS A 34 3.49 7.88 10.91
CA CYS A 34 2.96 6.62 10.38
C CYS A 34 1.66 6.24 11.11
N ASP A 35 1.67 6.27 12.44
CA ASP A 35 0.51 5.97 13.29
C ASP A 35 -0.62 6.99 13.09
N TYR A 36 -0.30 8.28 13.05
CA TYR A 36 -1.31 9.33 12.92
C TYR A 36 -2.05 9.26 11.58
N VAL A 37 -1.30 9.11 10.48
CA VAL A 37 -1.87 9.05 9.13
C VAL A 37 -2.66 7.75 8.96
N SER A 38 -2.10 6.61 9.37
CA SER A 38 -2.78 5.32 9.25
C SER A 38 -4.08 5.25 10.07
N THR A 39 -4.03 5.68 11.33
CA THR A 39 -5.21 5.73 12.20
C THR A 39 -6.28 6.68 11.67
N TYR A 40 -5.89 7.87 11.21
CA TYR A 40 -6.83 8.83 10.65
C TYR A 40 -7.52 8.26 9.40
N MET A 41 -6.75 7.76 8.43
CA MET A 41 -7.30 7.25 7.19
C MET A 41 -8.20 6.03 7.41
N ALA A 42 -7.78 5.09 8.28
CA ALA A 42 -8.59 3.93 8.65
C ALA A 42 -9.95 4.34 9.20
N ARG A 43 -9.99 5.28 10.15
CA ARG A 43 -11.26 5.76 10.74
C ARG A 43 -12.18 6.42 9.72
N MET A 44 -11.63 7.14 8.75
CA MET A 44 -12.42 7.84 7.74
C MET A 44 -13.09 6.87 6.74
N ILE A 45 -12.40 5.80 6.34
CA ILE A 45 -12.92 4.90 5.29
C ILE A 45 -13.72 3.69 5.81
N SER A 46 -13.61 3.40 7.11
CA SER A 46 -14.20 2.18 7.70
C SER A 46 -15.69 2.31 8.01
N GLN A 47 -16.25 3.52 8.07
CA GLN A 47 -17.62 3.76 8.53
C GLN A 47 -18.70 3.06 7.69
N LYS A 48 -18.38 2.72 6.43
CA LYS A 48 -19.31 2.07 5.49
C LYS A 48 -19.08 0.56 5.34
N ARG A 49 -18.26 -0.05 6.21
CA ARG A 49 -18.00 -1.51 6.22
C ARG A 49 -18.92 -2.22 7.21
N SER A 50 -19.15 -3.51 6.96
CA SER A 50 -20.02 -4.38 7.76
C SER A 50 -19.59 -4.49 9.24
N ASP A 51 -18.28 -4.62 9.50
CA ASP A 51 -17.67 -4.46 10.83
C ASP A 51 -16.62 -3.34 10.76
N SER A 52 -17.07 -2.10 11.03
CA SER A 52 -16.22 -0.92 10.92
C SER A 52 -15.05 -0.91 11.91
N VAL A 53 -15.19 -1.55 13.08
CA VAL A 53 -14.14 -1.58 14.10
C VAL A 53 -13.04 -2.55 13.68
N ARG A 54 -13.40 -3.78 13.32
CA ARG A 54 -12.45 -4.75 12.79
C ARG A 54 -11.75 -4.22 11.55
N HIS A 55 -12.51 -3.64 10.62
CA HIS A 55 -11.95 -3.10 9.40
C HIS A 55 -10.97 -1.95 9.69
N SER A 56 -11.32 -1.03 10.58
CA SER A 56 -10.41 0.06 10.96
C SER A 56 -9.12 -0.44 11.58
N ASN A 57 -9.19 -1.48 12.43
CA ASN A 57 -8.00 -2.05 13.05
C ASN A 57 -7.08 -2.68 11.99
N LEU A 58 -7.62 -3.59 11.16
CA LEU A 58 -6.86 -4.26 10.11
C LEU A 58 -6.27 -3.26 9.10
N PHE A 59 -7.08 -2.30 8.65
CA PHE A 59 -6.62 -1.29 7.71
C PHE A 59 -5.54 -0.40 8.33
N SER A 60 -5.68 0.02 9.60
CA SER A 60 -4.67 0.85 10.25
C SER A 60 -3.32 0.13 10.38
N SER A 61 -3.33 -1.17 10.73
CA SER A 61 -2.09 -1.95 10.85
C SER A 61 -1.40 -2.13 9.50
N ALA A 62 -2.13 -2.59 8.47
CA ALA A 62 -1.58 -2.75 7.14
C ALA A 62 -1.09 -1.42 6.56
N PHE A 63 -1.84 -0.35 6.77
CA PHE A 63 -1.44 0.94 6.23
C PHE A 63 -0.28 1.56 7.01
N ASN A 64 -0.18 1.33 8.32
CA ASN A 64 0.98 1.72 9.11
C ASN A 64 2.25 1.01 8.58
N GLU A 65 2.20 -0.31 8.40
CA GLU A 65 3.30 -1.08 7.80
C GLU A 65 3.74 -0.47 6.45
N LEU A 66 2.80 -0.18 5.55
CA LEU A 66 3.10 0.45 4.27
C LEU A 66 3.73 1.86 4.43
N LEU A 67 3.28 2.65 5.41
CA LEU A 67 3.84 3.97 5.72
C LEU A 67 5.25 3.87 6.33
N GLU A 68 5.57 2.81 7.07
CA GLU A 68 6.93 2.56 7.54
C GLU A 68 7.92 2.31 6.39
N VAL A 69 7.45 1.73 5.28
CA VAL A 69 8.25 1.62 4.05
C VAL A 69 8.60 3.01 3.51
N ALA A 70 7.63 3.91 3.44
CA ALA A 70 7.86 5.30 3.05
C ALA A 70 8.78 6.03 4.04
N PHE A 71 8.60 5.82 5.34
CA PHE A 71 9.40 6.47 6.36
C PHE A 71 10.89 6.15 6.24
N ARG A 72 11.21 4.93 5.80
CA ARG A 72 12.59 4.44 5.60
C ARG A 72 13.21 4.91 4.28
N THR A 73 12.52 5.73 3.48
CA THR A 73 13.10 6.35 2.29
C THR A 73 14.33 7.19 2.66
N ARG A 74 15.32 7.20 1.78
CA ARG A 74 16.52 8.03 1.93
C ARG A 74 16.36 9.41 1.27
N HIS A 75 15.22 9.64 0.62
CA HIS A 75 14.94 10.87 -0.13
C HIS A 75 13.99 11.78 0.65
N ALA A 76 14.53 12.91 1.10
CA ALA A 76 13.79 13.90 1.88
C ALA A 76 13.21 15.04 1.03
N GLU A 77 13.24 14.94 -0.29
CA GLU A 77 12.69 15.93 -1.22
C GLU A 77 11.53 15.33 -2.03
N GLY A 78 10.51 16.14 -2.31
CA GLY A 78 9.30 15.72 -3.01
C GLY A 78 8.09 15.55 -2.09
N GLU A 79 7.08 14.87 -2.61
CA GLU A 79 5.79 14.68 -1.93
C GLU A 79 5.54 13.20 -1.63
N LEU A 80 4.99 12.94 -0.44
CA LEU A 80 4.27 11.73 -0.13
C LEU A 80 2.81 11.95 -0.54
N ALA A 81 2.30 11.15 -1.46
CA ALA A 81 0.88 11.15 -1.81
C ALA A 81 0.28 9.78 -1.54
N CYS A 82 -0.81 9.74 -0.78
CA CYS A 82 -1.54 8.52 -0.49
C CYS A 82 -3.00 8.66 -0.87
N ARG A 83 -3.46 7.82 -1.78
CA ARG A 83 -4.86 7.75 -2.20
C ARG A 83 -5.45 6.40 -1.83
N VAL A 84 -6.65 6.42 -1.25
CA VAL A 84 -7.43 5.22 -0.99
C VAL A 84 -8.68 5.24 -1.84
N SER A 85 -8.93 4.10 -2.49
CA SER A 85 -10.11 3.87 -3.30
C SER A 85 -10.69 2.48 -3.04
N ARG A 86 -11.93 2.21 -3.44
CA ARG A 86 -12.62 0.96 -3.11
C ARG A 86 -13.33 0.35 -4.29
N GLN A 87 -13.27 -0.97 -4.38
CA GLN A 87 -14.03 -1.76 -5.33
C GLN A 87 -14.60 -2.99 -4.62
N GLY A 88 -15.89 -2.96 -4.29
CA GLY A 88 -16.54 -4.05 -3.55
C GLY A 88 -15.84 -4.33 -2.21
N ALA A 89 -15.38 -5.56 -2.01
CA ALA A 89 -14.71 -6.02 -0.79
C ALA A 89 -13.23 -5.58 -0.68
N THR A 90 -12.67 -4.96 -1.72
CA THR A 90 -11.25 -4.62 -1.80
C THR A 90 -11.05 -3.11 -1.66
N ASP A 91 -10.18 -2.72 -0.73
CA ASP A 91 -9.62 -1.37 -0.66
C ASP A 91 -8.28 -1.33 -1.37
N ARG A 92 -8.01 -0.26 -2.12
CA ARG A 92 -6.74 -0.01 -2.79
C ARG A 92 -6.08 1.18 -2.17
N ILE A 93 -4.84 0.99 -1.73
CA ILE A 93 -3.94 2.06 -1.32
C ILE A 93 -2.97 2.30 -2.47
N GLU A 94 -2.95 3.51 -3.00
CA GLU A 94 -1.91 4.01 -3.91
C GLU A 94 -1.01 4.95 -3.12
N LEU A 95 0.24 4.51 -2.87
CA LEU A 95 1.24 5.28 -2.15
C LEU A 95 2.34 5.71 -3.10
N THR A 96 2.42 7.00 -3.40
CA THR A 96 3.50 7.59 -4.18
C THR A 96 4.56 8.17 -3.26
N ILE A 97 5.79 7.74 -3.46
CA ILE A 97 6.96 8.17 -2.70
C ILE A 97 8.11 8.59 -3.63
N PRO A 98 8.92 9.59 -3.23
CA PRO A 98 10.17 9.89 -3.90
C PRO A 98 11.12 8.68 -3.83
N CYS A 99 11.74 8.36 -4.95
CA CYS A 99 12.52 7.15 -5.13
C CYS A 99 13.53 7.35 -6.26
N VAL A 100 14.83 7.28 -5.94
CA VAL A 100 15.87 7.32 -6.96
C VAL A 100 15.88 6.06 -7.82
N PRO A 101 16.44 6.14 -9.05
CA PRO A 101 16.47 5.00 -9.96
C PRO A 101 17.03 3.70 -9.35
N GLU A 102 18.05 3.78 -8.50
CA GLU A 102 18.65 2.61 -7.85
C GLU A 102 17.70 1.95 -6.83
N GLU A 103 16.89 2.73 -6.11
CA GLU A 103 15.90 2.21 -5.17
C GLU A 103 14.65 1.67 -5.91
N ARG A 104 14.34 2.19 -7.10
CA ARG A 104 13.22 1.72 -7.91
C ARG A 104 13.35 0.24 -8.26
N GLN A 105 14.55 -0.19 -8.67
CA GLN A 105 14.81 -1.60 -9.00
C GLN A 105 14.58 -2.50 -7.77
N PHE A 106 15.02 -2.06 -6.59
CA PHE A 106 14.78 -2.78 -5.34
C PHE A 106 13.29 -3.01 -5.08
N TYR A 107 12.44 -1.97 -5.22
CA TYR A 107 10.99 -2.14 -5.01
C TYR A 107 10.35 -3.07 -6.03
N GLN A 108 10.77 -2.98 -7.30
CA GLN A 108 10.28 -3.86 -8.37
C GLN A 108 10.63 -5.33 -8.08
N GLU A 109 11.88 -5.60 -7.67
CA GLU A 109 12.34 -6.93 -7.31
C GLU A 109 11.63 -7.46 -6.06
N ALA A 110 11.50 -6.65 -5.02
CA ALA A 110 10.80 -7.01 -3.79
C ALA A 110 9.34 -7.42 -4.07
N VAL A 111 8.60 -6.62 -4.83
CA VAL A 111 7.20 -6.92 -5.17
C VAL A 111 7.08 -8.14 -6.10
N ALA A 112 7.99 -8.30 -7.07
CA ALA A 112 8.02 -9.49 -7.91
C ALA A 112 8.26 -10.77 -7.09
N GLN A 113 9.08 -10.70 -6.04
CA GLN A 113 9.32 -11.81 -5.13
C GLN A 113 8.10 -12.14 -4.26
N VAL A 114 7.33 -11.13 -3.86
CA VAL A 114 6.10 -11.30 -3.06
C VAL A 114 4.97 -11.95 -3.87
N ALA A 115 4.91 -11.71 -5.19
CA ALA A 115 3.91 -12.32 -6.07
C ALA A 115 4.11 -13.83 -6.34
N GLY A 116 5.21 -14.42 -5.87
CA GLY A 116 5.51 -15.85 -6.04
C GLY A 116 4.84 -16.75 -4.99
N PHE A 117 4.62 -18.02 -5.33
CA PHE A 117 4.02 -19.03 -4.45
C PHE A 117 4.78 -19.29 -3.12
N GLU A 118 5.99 -18.76 -2.99
CA GLU A 118 6.90 -18.97 -1.84
C GLU A 118 6.92 -17.80 -0.84
N ALA A 119 6.05 -16.79 -0.99
CA ALA A 119 6.05 -15.59 -0.14
C ALA A 119 6.03 -15.93 1.37
N ARG A 120 5.22 -16.91 1.77
CA ARG A 120 5.13 -17.38 3.17
C ARG A 120 6.41 -18.03 3.69
N GLU A 121 7.07 -18.85 2.87
CA GLU A 121 8.32 -19.52 3.24
C GLU A 121 9.46 -18.49 3.38
N ARG A 122 9.50 -17.51 2.48
CA ARG A 122 10.47 -16.40 2.53
C ARG A 122 10.24 -15.50 3.73
N TYR A 123 8.99 -15.18 4.06
CA TYR A 123 8.64 -14.44 5.26
C TYR A 123 9.21 -15.12 6.51
N LEU A 124 8.92 -16.42 6.70
CA LEU A 124 9.42 -17.20 7.84
C LEU A 124 10.95 -17.24 7.92
N ASN A 125 11.64 -17.33 6.78
CA ASN A 125 13.10 -17.32 6.73
C ASN A 125 13.68 -15.93 7.06
N SER A 126 12.97 -14.85 6.75
CA SER A 126 13.41 -13.46 6.96
C SER A 126 13.21 -12.94 8.39
N VAL A 127 12.17 -13.41 9.08
CA VAL A 127 11.82 -13.00 10.47
C VAL A 127 12.73 -13.65 11.51
N SER A 128 13.57 -14.61 11.12
CA SER A 128 14.46 -15.36 12.02
C SER A 128 15.70 -14.56 12.52
N GLY A 129 15.76 -13.24 12.30
CA GLY A 129 16.90 -12.40 12.70
C GLY A 129 16.52 -11.23 13.62
N ASP A 130 17.40 -10.87 14.55
CA ASP A 130 17.25 -9.78 15.56
C ASP A 130 17.32 -8.34 14.99
N LEU A 131 17.16 -8.14 13.68
CA LEU A 131 17.20 -6.81 13.04
C LEU A 131 15.79 -6.30 12.75
N ALA A 132 15.61 -4.97 12.78
CA ALA A 132 14.36 -4.34 12.33
C ALA A 132 14.01 -4.85 10.91
N PRO A 133 12.74 -5.21 10.65
CA PRO A 133 12.35 -5.86 9.39
C PRO A 133 12.82 -5.02 8.19
N SER A 134 13.42 -5.63 7.16
CA SER A 134 13.77 -4.87 5.95
C SER A 134 12.49 -4.39 5.23
N ARG A 135 12.61 -3.42 4.31
CA ARG A 135 11.47 -2.98 3.48
C ARG A 135 10.81 -4.16 2.74
N GLU A 136 11.58 -5.18 2.34
CA GLU A 136 11.04 -6.40 1.73
C GLU A 136 10.21 -7.23 2.70
N VAL A 137 10.64 -7.35 3.97
CA VAL A 137 9.90 -8.09 4.99
C VAL A 137 8.53 -7.47 5.22
N VAL A 138 8.45 -6.13 5.28
CA VAL A 138 7.18 -5.42 5.44
C VAL A 138 6.26 -5.65 4.23
N LEU A 139 6.80 -5.67 3.00
CA LEU A 139 5.99 -5.98 1.81
C LEU A 139 5.51 -7.44 1.80
N LEU A 140 6.30 -8.38 2.36
CA LEU A 140 5.91 -9.77 2.55
C LEU A 140 4.83 -9.92 3.64
N GLU A 141 4.92 -9.19 4.75
CA GLU A 141 3.90 -9.14 5.81
C GLU A 141 2.55 -8.73 5.24
N LEU A 142 2.53 -7.66 4.44
CA LEU A 142 1.31 -7.20 3.76
C LEU A 142 0.66 -8.30 2.91
N ALA A 143 1.44 -9.04 2.13
CA ALA A 143 0.91 -10.12 1.31
C ALA A 143 0.46 -11.34 2.10
N VAL A 144 1.21 -11.73 3.15
CA VAL A 144 0.94 -12.95 3.92
C VAL A 144 -0.20 -12.73 4.92
N ASP A 145 -0.15 -11.65 5.71
CA ASP A 145 -1.07 -11.44 6.83
C ASP A 145 -2.40 -10.84 6.40
N TYR A 146 -2.40 -10.06 5.30
CA TYR A 146 -3.59 -9.37 4.81
C TYR A 146 -4.06 -9.86 3.44
N ASN A 147 -3.45 -10.92 2.90
CA ASN A 147 -3.72 -11.43 1.56
C ASN A 147 -3.66 -10.33 0.50
N ALA A 148 -2.73 -9.37 0.67
CA ALA A 148 -2.64 -8.20 -0.17
C ALA A 148 -2.06 -8.56 -1.55
N THR A 149 -2.55 -7.90 -2.59
CA THR A 149 -1.89 -7.90 -3.91
C THR A 149 -1.10 -6.61 -4.06
N LEU A 150 0.21 -6.72 -4.31
CA LEU A 150 1.11 -5.60 -4.45
C LEU A 150 1.58 -5.44 -5.90
N ARG A 151 1.74 -4.18 -6.33
CA ARG A 151 2.39 -3.83 -7.60
C ARG A 151 3.14 -2.51 -7.45
N VAL A 152 4.18 -2.34 -8.27
CA VAL A 152 4.91 -1.08 -8.41
C VAL A 152 4.58 -0.50 -9.77
N GLU A 153 4.13 0.75 -9.79
CA GLU A 153 3.88 1.51 -11.00
C GLU A 153 4.87 2.68 -11.07
N GLU A 154 5.23 3.09 -12.28
CA GLU A 154 6.01 4.31 -12.49
C GLU A 154 5.12 5.53 -12.16
N ALA A 155 5.71 6.49 -11.47
CA ALA A 155 5.12 7.80 -11.23
C ALA A 155 5.92 8.87 -11.99
N GLU A 156 5.37 10.07 -12.12
CA GLU A 156 6.07 11.18 -12.74
C GLU A 156 7.32 11.57 -11.93
N GLY A 157 8.42 11.86 -12.62
CA GLY A 157 9.70 12.24 -12.00
C GLY A 157 10.43 11.09 -11.29
N ASP A 158 11.24 11.44 -10.29
CA ASP A 158 11.99 10.51 -9.45
C ASP A 158 11.11 9.96 -8.31
N ALA A 159 9.99 9.36 -8.69
CA ALA A 159 9.04 8.76 -7.77
C ALA A 159 8.62 7.35 -8.25
N ILE A 160 8.05 6.59 -7.33
CA ILE A 160 7.32 5.34 -7.63
C ILE A 160 5.95 5.40 -6.98
N LYS A 161 5.04 4.57 -7.49
CA LYS A 161 3.76 4.30 -6.84
C LYS A 161 3.70 2.84 -6.42
N LEU A 162 3.63 2.60 -5.11
CA LEU A 162 3.28 1.29 -4.55
C LEU A 162 1.76 1.20 -4.52
N VAL A 163 1.20 0.18 -5.18
CA VAL A 163 -0.24 -0.06 -5.14
C VAL A 163 -0.53 -1.37 -4.43
N VAL A 164 -1.35 -1.29 -3.38
CA VAL A 164 -1.68 -2.39 -2.47
C VAL A 164 -3.18 -2.58 -2.45
N ASP A 165 -3.65 -3.73 -2.92
CA ASP A 165 -5.05 -4.12 -2.90
C ASP A 165 -5.31 -5.05 -1.70
N LEU A 166 -6.18 -4.61 -0.79
CA LEU A 166 -6.47 -5.22 0.51
C LEU A 166 -7.91 -5.77 0.55
N PRO A 167 -8.12 -7.10 0.47
CA PRO A 167 -9.44 -7.73 0.50
C PRO A 167 -9.97 -7.95 1.94
N LEU A 168 -9.98 -6.91 2.77
CA LEU A 168 -10.17 -7.03 4.24
C LEU A 168 -11.58 -7.48 4.67
N GLU A 169 -12.62 -7.23 3.87
CA GLU A 169 -13.99 -7.58 4.25
C GLU A 169 -14.24 -9.11 4.25
N GLY A 170 -13.46 -9.87 3.48
CA GLY A 170 -13.53 -11.32 3.42
C GLY A 170 -12.48 -12.05 4.26
N LEU A 171 -11.58 -11.33 4.93
CA LEU A 171 -10.49 -11.94 5.68
C LEU A 171 -11.04 -12.60 6.95
N GLN A 172 -11.07 -13.94 6.96
CA GLN A 172 -11.32 -14.73 8.17
C GLN A 172 -9.96 -15.03 8.81
N HIS A 173 -9.78 -14.63 10.08
CA HIS A 173 -8.65 -15.08 10.90
C HIS A 173 -9.05 -16.36 11.60
#